data_AF-A0A1M3QVY7-F1
#
_entry.id   AF-A0A1M3QVY7-F1
#
_cell.length_a   1.000
_cell.length_b   1.000
_cell.length_c   1.000
_cell.angle_alpha   90.00
_cell.angle_beta   90.00
_cell.angle_gamma   90.00
#
_symmetry.space_group_name_H-M   'P 1'
#
loop_
_entity.id
_entity.type
_entity.pdbx_description
1 polymer ?
#
loop_
_entity_poly.entity_id
_entity_poly.type
_entity_poly.pdbx_seq_one_letter_code
_entity_poly.pdbx_strand_id
1 'polypeptide(L)'
;MPMVTTTDIDQFTEECNAWREALRSQREEFNRMKNELQEASAHITSKESLKAVEHYQNQFDIQLSNIHDVKQSIKMYAKMCALQPAGDDIMLSEHERIASDYNDLQRTLQELKHEFRQFLISYS
;
A
#
# COMPACT_ATOMS: atom_id res chain seq x y z
N MET A 1 33.80 -7.75 -1.86
CA MET A 1 32.63 -6.95 -2.27
C MET A 1 31.77 -7.85 -3.12
N PRO A 2 30.48 -8.07 -2.79
CA PRO A 2 29.60 -8.79 -3.70
C PRO A 2 29.32 -7.88 -4.90
N MET A 3 29.61 -8.36 -6.11
CA MET A 3 29.18 -7.67 -7.32
C MET A 3 27.69 -7.97 -7.51
N VAL A 4 26.86 -6.93 -7.64
CA VAL A 4 25.48 -7.09 -8.11
C VAL A 4 25.55 -7.66 -9.52
N THR A 5 24.94 -8.83 -9.70
CA THR A 5 24.90 -9.56 -10.96
C THR A 5 23.67 -9.15 -11.77
N THR A 6 23.68 -9.39 -13.08
CA THR A 6 22.50 -9.15 -13.94
C THR A 6 21.25 -9.86 -13.43
N THR A 7 21.41 -11.03 -12.79
CA THR A 7 20.35 -11.79 -12.12
C THR A 7 19.65 -11.00 -11.01
N ASP A 8 20.38 -10.16 -10.27
CA ASP A 8 19.82 -9.38 -9.16
C ASP A 8 18.93 -8.24 -9.68
N ILE A 9 19.26 -7.64 -10.83
CA ILE A 9 18.43 -6.62 -11.48
C ILE A 9 17.10 -7.22 -11.98
N ASP A 10 17.17 -8.38 -12.61
CA ASP A 10 15.99 -9.08 -13.11
C ASP A 10 15.06 -9.44 -11.94
N GLN A 11 15.63 -9.95 -10.83
CA GLN A 11 14.88 -10.23 -9.60
C GLN A 11 14.21 -8.95 -9.03
N PHE A 12 14.94 -7.84 -8.88
CA PHE A 12 14.35 -6.60 -8.36
C PHE A 12 13.23 -6.07 -9.26
N THR A 13 13.35 -6.25 -10.58
CA THR A 13 12.33 -5.84 -11.54
C THR A 13 11.06 -6.69 -11.39
N GLU A 14 11.20 -8.01 -11.22
CA GLU A 14 10.08 -8.90 -10.93
C GLU A 14 9.38 -8.55 -9.62
N GLU A 15 10.14 -8.30 -8.55
CA GLU A 15 9.62 -7.90 -7.24
C GLU A 15 8.86 -6.57 -7.33
N CYS A 16 9.39 -5.58 -8.04
CA CYS A 16 8.71 -4.30 -8.28
C CYS A 16 7.36 -4.49 -8.99
N ASN A 17 7.29 -5.39 -9.98
CA ASN A 17 6.04 -5.69 -10.67
C ASN A 17 5.04 -6.39 -9.74
N ALA A 18 5.50 -7.34 -8.92
CA ALA A 18 4.67 -8.02 -7.93
C ALA A 18 4.08 -7.03 -6.90
N TRP A 19 4.91 -6.14 -6.34
CA TRP A 19 4.46 -5.11 -5.40
C TRP A 19 3.44 -4.16 -6.04
N ARG A 20 3.62 -3.77 -7.31
CA ARG A 20 2.68 -2.89 -8.01
C ARG A 20 1.31 -3.53 -8.23
N GLU A 21 1.27 -4.81 -8.60
CA GLU A 21 0.00 -5.53 -8.73
C GLU A 21 -0.66 -5.76 -7.38
N ALA A 22 0.11 -6.09 -6.35
CA ALA A 22 -0.40 -6.19 -4.98
C ALA A 22 -1.02 -4.85 -4.53
N LEU A 23 -0.31 -3.72 -4.68
CA LEU A 23 -0.82 -2.38 -4.36
C LEU A 23 -2.05 -2.00 -5.18
N ARG A 24 -2.14 -2.43 -6.45
CA ARG A 24 -3.34 -2.23 -7.27
C ARG A 24 -4.54 -2.96 -6.66
N SER A 25 -4.37 -4.23 -6.30
CA SER A 25 -5.42 -5.02 -5.64
C SER A 25 -5.81 -4.42 -4.29
N GLN A 26 -4.84 -3.99 -3.48
CA GLN A 26 -5.11 -3.33 -2.20
C GLN A 26 -5.93 -2.05 -2.40
N ARG A 27 -5.55 -1.20 -3.36
CA ARG A 27 -6.30 0.02 -3.70
C ARG A 27 -7.75 -0.28 -4.05
N GLU A 28 -7.99 -1.29 -4.89
CA GLU A 28 -9.36 -1.66 -5.28
C GLU A 28 -10.18 -2.15 -4.09
N GLU A 29 -9.59 -2.93 -3.20
CA GLU A 29 -10.24 -3.39 -1.97
C GLU A 29 -10.56 -2.25 -1.01
N PHE A 30 -9.65 -1.30 -0.83
CA PHE A 30 -9.89 -0.10 -0.01
C PHE A 30 -10.98 0.80 -0.59
N ASN A 31 -11.06 0.93 -1.91
CA ASN A 31 -12.19 1.64 -2.54
C ASN A 31 -13.52 0.92 -2.29
N ARG A 32 -13.55 -0.42 -2.32
CA ARG A 32 -14.77 -1.20 -1.97
C ARG A 32 -15.18 -0.97 -0.52
N MET A 33 -14.25 -1.12 0.43
CA MET A 33 -14.53 -0.87 1.85
C MET A 33 -15.00 0.56 2.13
N LYS A 34 -14.43 1.55 1.41
CA LYS A 34 -14.89 2.94 1.51
C LYS A 34 -16.34 3.10 1.03
N ASN A 35 -16.73 2.42 -0.05
CA ASN A 35 -18.12 2.42 -0.52
C ASN A 35 -19.05 1.72 0.47
N GLU A 36 -18.65 0.56 1.01
CA GLU A 36 -19.40 -0.17 2.04
C GLU A 36 -19.63 0.70 3.28
N LEU A 37 -18.60 1.44 3.72
CA LEU A 37 -18.72 2.39 4.82
C LEU A 37 -19.71 3.52 4.50
N GLN A 38 -19.68 4.04 3.27
CA GLN A 38 -20.62 5.08 2.84
C GLN A 38 -22.06 4.57 2.85
N GLU A 39 -22.31 3.36 2.35
CA GLU A 39 -23.62 2.72 2.40
C GLU A 39 -24.09 2.47 3.84
N ALA A 40 -23.21 1.93 4.70
CA ALA A 40 -23.52 1.73 6.11
C ALA A 40 -23.84 3.06 6.82
N SER A 41 -23.10 4.12 6.51
CA SER A 41 -23.29 5.45 7.13
C SER A 41 -24.66 6.06 6.85
N ALA A 42 -25.33 5.70 5.74
CA ALA A 42 -26.66 6.18 5.41
C ALA A 42 -27.74 5.76 6.43
N HIS A 43 -27.48 4.67 7.17
CA HIS A 43 -28.39 4.11 8.17
C HIS A 43 -27.97 4.43 9.61
N ILE A 44 -26.79 5.05 9.80
CA ILE A 44 -26.22 5.34 11.11
C ILE A 44 -26.65 6.73 11.59
N THR A 45 -27.39 6.79 12.69
CA THR A 45 -27.91 8.05 13.26
C THR A 45 -27.30 8.43 14.61
N SER A 46 -26.56 7.52 15.26
CA SER A 46 -25.94 7.80 16.56
C SER A 46 -24.62 8.55 16.42
N LYS A 47 -24.42 9.54 17.30
CA LYS A 47 -23.28 10.47 17.26
C LYS A 47 -21.92 9.78 17.38
N GLU A 48 -21.81 8.73 18.20
CA GLU A 48 -20.56 7.96 18.37
C GLU A 48 -20.18 7.23 17.09
N SER A 49 -21.18 6.70 16.40
CA SER A 49 -21.01 5.96 15.15
C SER A 49 -20.68 6.86 13.98
N LEU A 50 -21.22 8.09 13.94
CA LEU A 50 -20.82 9.10 12.95
C LEU A 50 -19.34 9.47 13.08
N LYS A 51 -18.82 9.57 14.31
CA LYS A 51 -17.40 9.82 14.56
C LYS A 51 -16.53 8.64 14.09
N ALA A 52 -16.98 7.40 14.29
CA ALA A 52 -16.28 6.23 13.79
C ALA A 52 -16.28 6.19 12.25
N VAL A 53 -17.40 6.53 11.61
CA VAL A 53 -17.48 6.65 10.14
C VAL A 53 -16.49 7.68 9.60
N GLU A 54 -16.46 8.89 10.17
CA GLU A 54 -15.51 9.94 9.78
C GLU A 54 -14.06 9.47 9.97
N HIS A 55 -13.76 8.80 11.09
CA HIS A 55 -12.45 8.23 11.33
C HIS A 55 -12.03 7.24 10.23
N TYR A 56 -12.87 6.27 9.88
CA TYR A 56 -12.54 5.30 8.84
C TYR A 56 -12.46 5.93 7.44
N GLN A 57 -13.30 6.92 7.12
CA GLN A 57 -13.21 7.67 5.86
C GLN A 57 -11.83 8.34 5.72
N ASN A 58 -11.40 9.06 6.77
CA ASN A 58 -10.10 9.71 6.80
C ASN A 58 -8.96 8.70 6.69
N GLN A 59 -9.04 7.58 7.43
CA GLN A 59 -8.03 6.53 7.37
C GLN A 59 -7.94 5.90 5.97
N PHE A 60 -9.07 5.64 5.31
CA PHE A 60 -9.07 5.14 3.93
C PHE A 60 -8.45 6.14 2.95
N ASP A 61 -8.75 7.43 3.08
CA ASP A 61 -8.17 8.45 2.20
C ASP A 61 -6.65 8.57 2.38
N ILE A 62 -6.16 8.56 3.63
CA ILE A 62 -4.73 8.54 3.94
C ILE A 62 -4.07 7.31 3.33
N GLN A 63 -4.64 6.11 3.53
CA GLN A 63 -4.02 4.89 3.01
C GLN A 63 -4.08 4.77 1.49
N LEU A 64 -5.13 5.31 0.84
CA LEU A 64 -5.18 5.40 -0.63
C LEU A 64 -4.09 6.33 -1.18
N SER A 65 -3.79 7.43 -0.48
CA SER A 65 -2.65 8.30 -0.80
C SER A 65 -1.32 7.56 -0.64
N ASN A 66 -1.13 6.88 0.50
CA ASN A 66 0.11 6.12 0.76
C ASN A 66 0.34 5.02 -0.28
N ILE A 67 -0.72 4.29 -0.68
CA ILE A 67 -0.66 3.30 -1.76
C ILE A 67 -0.21 3.94 -3.08
N HIS A 68 -0.76 5.12 -3.40
CA HIS A 68 -0.34 5.84 -4.60
C HIS A 68 1.14 6.21 -4.54
N ASP A 69 1.60 6.75 -3.42
CA ASP A 69 2.97 7.27 -3.27
C ASP A 69 4.01 6.15 -3.30
N VAL A 70 3.80 5.05 -2.58
CA VAL A 70 4.67 3.87 -2.64
C VAL A 70 4.69 3.28 -4.06
N LYS A 71 3.53 3.23 -4.73
CA LYS A 71 3.46 2.78 -6.13
C LYS A 71 4.25 3.67 -7.08
N GLN A 72 4.25 5.00 -6.88
CA GLN A 72 5.09 5.92 -7.66
C GLN A 72 6.57 5.72 -7.35
N SER A 73 6.95 5.54 -6.09
CA SER A 73 8.34 5.25 -5.68
C SER A 73 8.87 3.99 -6.37
N ILE A 74 8.10 2.89 -6.35
CA ILE A 74 8.44 1.64 -7.06
C ILE A 74 8.60 1.90 -8.57
N LYS A 75 7.71 2.71 -9.17
CA LYS A 75 7.81 3.06 -10.60
C LYS A 75 9.08 3.84 -10.92
N MET A 76 9.49 4.76 -10.05
CA MET A 76 10.70 5.55 -10.24
C MET A 76 11.95 4.69 -10.11
N TYR A 77 11.99 3.80 -9.11
CA TYR A 77 13.09 2.87 -8.91
C TYR A 77 13.24 1.87 -10.06
N ALA A 78 12.15 1.28 -10.55
CA ALA A 78 12.20 0.39 -11.72
C ALA A 78 12.78 1.10 -12.96
N LYS A 79 12.50 2.39 -13.14
CA LYS A 79 13.13 3.20 -14.22
C LYS A 79 14.61 3.45 -13.96
N MET A 80 15.01 3.68 -12.72
CA MET A 80 16.41 3.88 -12.33
C MET A 80 17.23 2.62 -12.61
N CYS A 81 16.71 1.44 -12.25
CA CYS A 81 17.33 0.15 -12.53
C CYS A 81 17.57 -0.09 -14.03
N ALA A 82 16.68 0.39 -14.88
CA ALA A 82 16.82 0.28 -16.34
C ALA A 82 17.86 1.23 -16.95
N LEU A 83 18.27 2.28 -16.22
CA LEU A 83 19.18 3.33 -16.71
C LEU A 83 20.60 3.22 -16.13
N GLN A 84 20.77 2.57 -14.98
CA GLN A 84 22.06 2.41 -14.32
C GLN A 84 22.68 1.02 -14.57
N PRO A 85 24.03 0.93 -14.68
CA PRO A 85 24.70 -0.37 -14.72
C PRO A 85 24.59 -1.11 -13.39
N ALA A 86 24.45 -2.44 -13.45
CA ALA A 86 24.45 -3.32 -12.28
C ALA A 86 25.69 -3.09 -11.40
N GLY A 87 25.51 -2.97 -10.08
CA GLY A 87 26.64 -2.94 -9.13
C GLY A 87 26.73 -1.73 -8.22
N ASP A 88 25.79 -0.79 -8.27
CA ASP A 88 25.84 0.42 -7.46
C ASP A 88 25.21 0.19 -6.07
N ASP A 89 25.95 0.45 -5.00
CA ASP A 89 25.47 0.37 -3.60
C ASP A 89 24.23 1.26 -3.38
N ILE A 90 24.10 2.32 -4.17
CA ILE A 90 22.92 3.22 -4.18
C ILE A 90 21.66 2.45 -4.63
N MET A 91 21.78 1.60 -5.64
CA MET A 91 20.65 0.83 -6.17
C MET A 91 20.13 -0.19 -5.14
N LEU A 92 21.04 -0.84 -4.41
CA LEU A 92 20.68 -1.78 -3.35
C LEU A 92 20.02 -1.05 -2.17
N SER A 93 20.57 0.08 -1.76
CA SER A 93 20.02 0.90 -0.67
C SER A 93 18.60 1.40 -0.99
N GLU A 94 18.36 1.86 -2.23
CA GLU A 94 17.02 2.27 -2.66
C GLU A 94 16.05 1.09 -2.75
N HIS A 95 16.52 -0.10 -3.13
CA HIS A 95 15.71 -1.31 -3.11
C HIS A 95 15.22 -1.64 -1.70
N GLU A 96 16.13 -1.69 -0.72
CA GLU A 96 15.81 -1.97 0.68
C GLU A 96 14.85 -0.94 1.26
N ARG A 97 15.04 0.34 0.92
CA ARG A 97 14.13 1.41 1.34
C ARG A 97 12.71 1.18 0.81
N ILE A 98 12.57 0.86 -0.48
CA ILE A 98 11.26 0.63 -1.11
C ILE A 98 10.61 -0.65 -0.56
N ALA A 99 11.40 -1.69 -0.33
CA ALA A 99 10.91 -2.91 0.29
C ALA A 99 10.38 -2.63 1.72
N SER A 100 11.09 -1.80 2.50
CA SER A 100 10.62 -1.37 3.82
C SER A 100 9.31 -0.58 3.73
N ASP A 101 9.26 0.44 2.86
CA ASP A 101 8.05 1.27 2.66
C ASP A 101 6.84 0.41 2.27
N TYR A 102 7.04 -0.58 1.38
CA TYR A 102 6.01 -1.51 0.97
C TYR A 102 5.54 -2.41 2.11
N ASN A 103 6.47 -2.99 2.88
CA ASN A 103 6.15 -3.89 4.00
C ASN A 103 5.41 -3.16 5.13
N ASP A 104 5.83 -1.95 5.46
CA ASP A 104 5.18 -1.12 6.48
C ASP A 104 3.77 -0.74 6.05
N LEU A 105 3.61 -0.30 4.80
CA LEU A 105 2.28 -0.04 4.24
C LEU A 105 1.42 -1.30 4.27
N GLN A 106 1.93 -2.45 3.85
CA GLN A 106 1.17 -3.70 3.87
C GLN A 106 0.66 -4.05 5.27
N ARG A 107 1.47 -3.84 6.31
CA ARG A 107 1.06 -4.05 7.71
C ARG A 107 -0.07 -3.10 8.09
N THR A 108 0.10 -1.80 7.85
CA THR A 108 -0.93 -0.79 8.16
C THR A 108 -2.25 -1.08 7.43
N LEU A 109 -2.18 -1.51 6.16
CA LEU A 109 -3.36 -1.88 5.39
C LEU A 109 -4.07 -3.10 5.98
N GLN A 110 -3.32 -4.10 6.43
CA GLN A 110 -3.88 -5.31 7.06
C GLN A 110 -4.55 -5.01 8.40
N GLU A 111 -3.92 -4.18 9.23
CA GLU A 111 -4.47 -3.74 10.52
C GLU A 111 -5.78 -2.97 10.32
N LEU A 112 -5.78 -1.96 9.46
CA LEU A 112 -6.97 -1.15 9.18
C LEU A 112 -8.13 -1.98 8.60
N LYS A 113 -7.83 -2.95 7.74
CA LYS A 113 -8.83 -3.92 7.25
C LYS A 113 -9.42 -4.77 8.37
N HIS A 114 -8.59 -5.23 9.30
CA HIS A 114 -9.06 -6.04 10.42
C HIS A 114 -9.96 -5.21 11.33
N GLU A 115 -9.53 -4.00 11.70
CA GLU A 115 -10.30 -3.06 12.50
C GLU A 115 -11.64 -2.69 11.84
N PHE A 116 -11.62 -2.40 10.53
CA PHE A 116 -12.83 -2.07 9.79
C PHE A 116 -13.84 -3.24 9.75
N ARG A 117 -13.37 -4.48 9.57
CA ARG A 117 -14.25 -5.65 9.63
C ARG A 117 -14.86 -5.84 11.01
N GLN A 118 -14.08 -5.63 12.07
CA GLN A 118 -14.59 -5.69 13.44
C GLN A 118 -15.66 -4.62 13.68
N PHE A 119 -15.42 -3.40 13.17
CA PHE A 119 -16.41 -2.34 13.15
C PHE A 119 -17.70 -2.80 12.45
N LEU A 120 -17.64 -3.25 11.20
CA LEU A 120 -18.85 -3.70 10.48
C LEU A 120 -19.64 -4.80 11.20
N ILE A 121 -18.96 -5.76 11.84
CA ILE A 121 -19.63 -6.82 12.63
C ILE A 121 -20.35 -6.23 13.85
N SER A 122 -19.74 -5.26 14.54
CA SER A 122 -20.36 -4.60 15.70
C SER A 122 -21.57 -3.72 15.36
N TYR A 123 -21.74 -3.39 14.08
CA TYR A 123 -22.78 -2.52 13.55
C TYR A 123 -23.83 -3.23 12.69
N SER A 124 -23.61 -4.51 12.35
CA SER A 124 -24.61 -5.39 11.73
C SER A 124 -25.55 -5.99 12.76
#